data_AF-A0A1G1YGL3-F1
#
_entry.id   AF-A0A1G1YGL3-F1
#
_cell.length_a   1.000
_cell.length_b   1.000
_cell.length_c   1.000
_cell.angle_alpha   90.00
_cell.angle_beta   90.00
_cell.angle_gamma   90.00
#
_symmetry.space_group_name_H-M   'P 1'
#
loop_
_entity.id
_entity.type
_entity.pdbx_description
1 polymer ?
#
loop_
_entity_poly.entity_id
_entity_poly.type
_entity_poly.pdbx_seq_one_letter_code
_entity_poly.pdbx_strand_id
1 'polypeptide(L)'
;MILNKFIYNLANFARKCGYNLNEENDERVISMKREINRIGRIEFKIEQFPDGSWTAESTNLDGIITGGDNTKNIASTIKDAIFTYFEIPPRLCSDSLLRGDNEPVTVRQNVYA
;
A
#
# COMPACT_ATOMS: atom_id res chain seq x y z
N MET A 1 1.40 -5.73 -15.22
CA MET A 1 0.38 -4.91 -14.53
C MET A 1 -1.04 -5.49 -14.60
N ILE A 2 -1.59 -5.77 -15.80
CA ILE A 2 -2.98 -6.29 -15.94
C ILE A 2 -3.20 -7.63 -15.22
N LEU A 3 -2.24 -8.56 -15.34
CA LEU A 3 -2.32 -9.87 -14.69
C LEU A 3 -2.36 -9.77 -13.15
N ASN A 4 -1.50 -8.94 -12.55
CA ASN A 4 -1.47 -8.73 -11.09
C ASN A 4 -2.80 -8.17 -10.59
N LYS A 5 -3.37 -7.20 -11.32
CA LYS A 5 -4.69 -6.65 -11.02
C LYS A 5 -5.80 -7.69 -11.11
N PHE A 6 -5.74 -8.58 -12.11
CA PHE A 6 -6.69 -9.68 -12.24
C PHE A 6 -6.58 -10.66 -11.07
N ILE A 7 -5.37 -11.08 -10.70
CA ILE A 7 -5.11 -11.99 -9.58
C ILE A 7 -5.60 -11.37 -8.26
N TYR A 8 -5.30 -10.09 -8.04
CA TYR A 8 -5.76 -9.35 -6.86
C TYR A 8 -7.29 -9.30 -6.78
N ASN A 9 -7.96 -8.99 -7.88
CA ASN A 9 -9.42 -8.93 -7.93
C ASN A 9 -10.05 -10.32 -7.71
N LEU A 10 -9.47 -11.38 -8.28
CA LEU A 10 -9.93 -12.75 -8.08
C LEU A 10 -9.75 -13.20 -6.62
N ALA A 11 -8.61 -12.88 -6.01
CA ALA A 11 -8.35 -13.14 -4.60
C ALA A 11 -9.37 -12.42 -3.70
N ASN A 12 -9.65 -11.14 -3.98
CA ASN A 12 -10.68 -10.39 -3.26
C ASN A 12 -12.08 -10.98 -3.43
N PHE A 13 -12.40 -11.50 -4.62
CA PHE A 13 -13.66 -12.20 -4.85
C PHE A 13 -13.73 -13.50 -4.02
N ALA A 14 -12.67 -14.31 -4.03
CA ALA A 14 -12.58 -15.54 -3.24
C ALA A 14 -12.74 -15.27 -1.72
N ARG A 15 -12.12 -14.19 -1.20
CA ARG A 15 -12.29 -13.74 0.20
C ARG A 15 -13.75 -13.41 0.53
N LYS A 16 -14.44 -12.70 -0.38
CA LYS A 16 -15.87 -12.38 -0.20
C LYS A 16 -16.75 -13.64 -0.16
N CYS A 17 -16.31 -14.72 -0.80
CA CYS A 17 -16.95 -16.03 -0.75
C CYS A 17 -16.53 -16.87 0.47
N GLY A 18 -15.73 -16.33 1.40
CA GLY A 18 -15.28 -17.01 2.61
C GLY A 18 -14.01 -17.84 2.46
N TYR A 19 -13.30 -17.75 1.33
CA TYR A 19 -12.04 -18.46 1.14
C TYR A 19 -10.89 -17.75 1.87
N ASN A 20 -10.16 -18.49 2.70
CA ASN A 20 -8.96 -18.00 3.37
C ASN A 20 -7.73 -18.32 2.51
N LEU A 21 -6.99 -17.29 2.08
CA LEU A 21 -5.78 -17.46 1.26
C LEU A 21 -4.52 -17.62 2.12
N ASN A 22 -4.67 -17.67 3.44
CA ASN A 22 -3.61 -17.85 4.44
C ASN A 22 -2.53 -16.77 4.37
N GLU A 23 -2.94 -15.52 4.12
CA GLU A 23 -2.06 -14.36 4.05
C GLU A 23 -1.25 -14.18 5.33
N GLU A 24 -1.86 -14.45 6.48
CA GLU A 24 -1.25 -14.32 7.81
C GLU A 24 -0.07 -15.27 8.06
N ASN A 25 0.04 -16.34 7.27
CA ASN A 25 1.11 -17.34 7.40
C ASN A 25 2.25 -17.13 6.39
N ASP A 26 2.13 -16.17 5.47
CA ASP A 26 3.18 -15.87 4.52
C ASP A 26 4.32 -15.10 5.19
N GLU A 27 5.56 -15.56 5.03
CA GLU A 27 6.73 -14.98 5.68
C GLU A 27 6.91 -13.49 5.34
N ARG A 28 6.52 -13.07 4.12
CA ARG A 28 6.64 -11.68 3.68
C ARG A 28 5.60 -10.80 4.33
N VAL A 29 4.38 -11.31 4.50
CA VAL A 29 3.31 -10.62 5.24
C VAL A 29 3.68 -10.50 6.72
N ILE A 30 4.24 -11.56 7.32
CA ILE A 30 4.74 -11.54 8.70
C ILE A 30 5.87 -10.52 8.84
N SER A 31 6.82 -10.50 7.91
CA SER A 31 7.93 -9.54 7.89
C SER A 31 7.42 -8.09 7.76
N MET A 32 6.48 -7.85 6.84
CA MET A 32 5.82 -6.56 6.68
C MET A 32 5.17 -6.09 7.98
N LYS A 33 4.34 -6.94 8.61
CA LYS A 33 3.69 -6.59 9.88
C LYS A 33 4.68 -6.35 11.00
N ARG A 34 5.73 -7.16 11.10
CA ARG A 34 6.80 -6.99 12.10
C ARG A 34 7.48 -5.64 11.92
N GLU A 35 7.78 -5.26 10.69
CA GLU A 35 8.44 -4.00 10.39
C GLU A 35 7.54 -2.80 10.69
N ILE A 36 6.26 -2.86 10.28
CA ILE A 36 5.29 -1.81 10.60
C ILE A 36 5.12 -1.67 12.11
N ASN A 37 4.98 -2.78 12.84
CA ASN A 37 4.87 -2.75 14.31
C ASN A 37 6.13 -2.16 14.97
N ARG A 38 7.31 -2.40 14.40
CA ARG A 38 8.59 -1.87 14.91
C ARG A 38 8.66 -0.34 14.78
N ILE A 39 8.18 0.22 13.68
CA ILE A 39 8.17 1.66 13.42
C ILE A 39 6.87 2.34 13.87
N GLY A 40 5.88 1.57 14.30
CA GLY A 40 4.55 2.00 14.69
C GLY A 40 3.59 2.15 13.51
N ARG A 41 3.97 2.92 12.49
CA ARG A 41 3.17 3.16 11.28
C ARG A 41 4.08 3.57 10.12
N ILE A 42 3.67 3.36 8.87
CA ILE A 42 4.41 3.91 7.72
C ILE A 42 3.89 5.33 7.45
N GLU A 43 4.80 6.30 7.45
CA GLU A 43 4.48 7.70 7.21
C GLU A 43 4.87 8.10 5.79
N PHE A 44 4.02 8.90 5.14
CA PHE A 44 4.27 9.42 3.80
C PHE A 44 4.19 10.95 3.77
N LYS A 45 5.17 11.54 3.08
CA LYS A 45 5.12 12.92 2.58
C LYS A 45 4.54 12.88 1.18
N ILE A 46 3.45 13.60 0.96
CA ILE A 46 2.75 13.68 -0.33
C ILE A 46 2.94 15.07 -0.92
N GLU A 47 3.41 15.16 -2.15
CA GLU A 47 3.52 16.42 -2.90
C GLU A 47 2.58 16.38 -4.09
N GLN A 48 1.75 17.42 -4.24
CA GLN A 48 0.78 17.57 -5.33
C GLN A 48 1.15 18.78 -6.17
N PHE A 49 1.22 18.59 -7.48
CA PHE A 49 1.64 19.59 -8.45
C PHE A 49 0.42 20.26 -9.13
N PRO A 50 0.60 21.45 -9.73
CA PRO A 50 -0.52 22.20 -10.34
C PRO A 50 -1.18 21.47 -11.51
N ASP A 51 -0.47 20.56 -12.18
CA ASP A 51 -0.99 19.72 -13.27
C ASP A 51 -1.87 18.55 -12.77
N GLY A 52 -2.04 18.41 -11.45
CA GLY A 52 -2.80 17.35 -10.80
C GLY A 52 -2.00 16.07 -10.55
N SER A 53 -0.74 16.01 -11.00
CA SER A 53 0.16 14.92 -10.66
C SER A 53 0.59 14.99 -9.20
N TRP A 54 1.08 13.87 -8.67
CA TRP A 54 1.51 13.79 -7.28
C TRP A 54 2.60 12.76 -7.09
N THR A 55 3.36 12.92 -6.02
CA THR A 55 4.32 11.95 -5.50
C THR A 55 4.07 11.71 -4.02
N ALA A 56 4.40 10.51 -3.55
CA ALA A 56 4.47 10.17 -2.14
C ALA A 56 5.76 9.42 -1.86
N GLU A 57 6.47 9.85 -0.85
CA GLU A 57 7.71 9.24 -0.37
C GLU A 57 7.55 8.92 1.11
N SER A 58 7.96 7.72 1.51
CA SER A 58 7.94 7.37 2.92
C SER A 58 9.01 8.13 3.70
N THR A 59 8.64 8.66 4.86
CA THR A 59 9.53 9.48 5.69
C THR A 59 10.22 8.71 6.81
N ASN A 60 9.79 7.47 7.06
CA ASN A 60 10.30 6.64 8.15
C ASN A 60 10.61 5.20 7.72
N LEU A 61 10.49 4.90 6.43
CA LEU A 61 10.92 3.65 5.81
C LEU A 61 11.51 3.95 4.42
N ASP A 62 12.84 3.91 4.32
CA ASP A 62 13.53 4.25 3.08
C ASP A 62 13.16 3.30 1.94
N GLY A 63 13.05 3.85 0.72
CA GLY A 63 12.88 3.07 -0.50
C GLY A 63 11.44 2.90 -0.99
N ILE A 64 10.44 3.47 -0.31
CA ILE A 64 9.07 3.52 -0.83
C ILE A 64 8.78 4.90 -1.42
N ILE A 65 8.75 4.97 -2.75
CA ILE A 65 8.37 6.15 -3.53
C ILE A 65 7.32 5.74 -4.55
N THR A 66 6.24 6.50 -4.65
CA THR A 66 5.17 6.28 -5.63
C THR A 66 4.58 7.60 -6.09
N GLY A 67 3.78 7.58 -7.16
CA GLY A 67 3.09 8.77 -7.64
C GLY A 67 2.01 8.44 -8.66
N GLY A 68 1.41 9.48 -9.21
CA GLY A 68 0.39 9.36 -10.24
C GLY A 68 0.17 10.67 -10.99
N ASP A 69 -0.48 10.58 -12.13
CA ASP A 69 -0.86 11.72 -12.99
C ASP A 69 -2.13 12.44 -12.52
N ASN A 70 -2.85 11.85 -11.57
CA ASN A 70 -4.04 12.42 -10.98
C ASN A 70 -4.22 11.94 -9.54
N THR A 71 -4.94 12.73 -8.74
CA THR A 71 -5.15 12.47 -7.30
C THR A 71 -6.23 11.42 -7.01
N LYS A 72 -6.87 10.83 -8.03
CA LYS A 72 -7.82 9.74 -7.81
C LYS A 72 -7.01 8.50 -7.44
N ASN A 73 -7.33 7.90 -6.29
CA ASN A 73 -6.74 6.65 -5.81
C ASN A 73 -5.32 6.77 -5.21
N ILE A 74 -4.94 7.93 -4.65
CA ILE A 74 -3.67 8.09 -3.92
C ILE A 74 -3.48 6.98 -2.88
N ALA A 75 -4.48 6.78 -2.01
CA ALA A 75 -4.41 5.81 -0.93
C ALA A 75 -4.19 4.36 -1.41
N SER A 76 -4.87 3.93 -2.48
CA SER A 76 -4.65 2.57 -3.00
C SER A 76 -3.30 2.42 -3.69
N THR A 77 -2.80 3.49 -4.32
CA THR A 77 -1.49 3.49 -4.98
C THR A 77 -0.37 3.41 -3.93
N ILE A 78 -0.51 4.11 -2.80
CA ILE A 78 0.39 3.99 -1.65
C ILE A 78 0.38 2.57 -1.09
N LYS A 79 -0.80 1.96 -0.91
CA LYS A 79 -0.90 0.55 -0.45
C LYS A 79 -0.22 -0.43 -1.41
N ASP A 80 -0.41 -0.24 -2.72
CA ASP A 80 0.25 -1.05 -3.75
C ASP A 80 1.78 -0.92 -3.69
N ALA A 81 2.29 0.30 -3.49
CA ALA A 81 3.72 0.55 -3.29
C ALA A 81 4.28 -0.17 -2.05
N ILE A 82 3.53 -0.16 -0.94
CA ILE A 82 3.92 -0.90 0.29
C ILE A 82 3.96 -2.40 0.01
N PHE A 83 2.92 -2.97 -0.61
CA PHE A 83 2.91 -4.39 -0.95
C PHE A 83 4.04 -4.78 -1.91
N THR A 84 4.38 -3.89 -2.85
CA THR A 84 5.49 -4.08 -3.78
C THR A 84 6.83 -4.07 -3.07
N TYR A 85 7.04 -3.12 -2.14
CA TYR A 85 8.26 -3.03 -1.34
C TYR A 85 8.53 -4.30 -0.52
N PHE A 86 7.49 -4.88 0.07
CA PHE A 86 7.59 -6.15 0.81
C PHE A 86 7.45 -7.40 -0.08
N GLU A 87 7.44 -7.24 -1.40
CA GLU A 87 7.32 -8.33 -2.38
C GLU A 87 6.12 -9.26 -2.14
N ILE A 88 5.01 -8.69 -1.63
CA ILE A 88 3.79 -9.44 -1.33
C ILE A 88 3.15 -9.90 -2.65
N PRO A 89 2.92 -11.20 -2.84
CA PRO A 89 2.24 -11.70 -4.04
C PRO A 89 0.85 -11.08 -4.18
N PRO A 90 0.38 -10.70 -5.40
CA PRO A 90 -0.92 -10.05 -5.59
C PRO A 90 -2.12 -10.81 -5.02
N ARG A 91 -2.04 -12.15 -4.95
CA ARG A 91 -3.09 -12.98 -4.36
C ARG A 91 -3.19 -12.81 -2.84
N LEU A 92 -2.12 -12.40 -2.18
CA LEU A 92 -2.04 -12.19 -0.73
C LEU A 92 -2.21 -10.72 -0.34
N CYS A 93 -2.15 -9.80 -1.29
CA CYS A 93 -2.48 -8.40 -1.03
C CYS A 93 -3.94 -8.30 -0.57
N SER A 94 -4.13 -7.75 0.62
CA SER A 94 -5.44 -7.44 1.19
C SER A 94 -5.35 -6.12 1.93
N ASP A 95 -6.27 -5.20 1.62
CA ASP A 95 -6.38 -3.92 2.31
C ASP A 95 -6.45 -4.07 3.82
N SER A 96 -7.02 -5.16 4.33
CA SER A 96 -7.13 -5.43 5.78
C SER A 96 -5.78 -5.60 6.46
N LEU A 97 -4.72 -5.98 5.74
CA LEU A 97 -3.37 -6.14 6.29
C LEU A 97 -2.75 -4.80 6.70
N LEU A 98 -3.24 -3.71 6.09
CA LEU A 98 -2.80 -2.34 6.33
C LEU A 98 -3.91 -1.48 6.96
N ARG A 99 -4.99 -2.06 7.52
CA ARG A 99 -6.04 -1.33 8.26
C ARG A 99 -5.73 -1.26 9.76
N GLY A 100 -6.15 -0.18 10.43
CA GLY A 100 -5.94 0.03 11.87
C GLY A 100 -4.65 0.79 12.20
N ASP A 101 -3.91 0.37 13.23
CA ASP A 101 -2.63 1.00 13.63
C ASP A 101 -1.56 0.96 12.53
N ASN A 102 -1.74 0.06 11.54
CA ASN A 102 -0.86 -0.13 10.40
C ASN A 102 -1.26 0.71 9.17
N GLU A 103 -2.27 1.59 9.28
CA GLU A 103 -2.64 2.47 8.17
C GLU A 103 -1.53 3.46 7.84
N PRO A 104 -1.18 3.63 6.54
CA PRO A 104 -0.25 4.66 6.12
C PRO A 104 -0.78 6.03 6.53
N VAL A 105 0.04 6.82 7.21
CA VAL A 105 -0.34 8.17 7.66
C VAL A 105 0.26 9.21 6.75
N THR A 106 -0.59 10.09 6.23
CA THR A 106 -0.17 11.30 5.51
C THR A 106 0.33 12.33 6.52
N VAL A 107 1.64 12.62 6.50
CA VAL A 107 2.27 13.52 7.46
C VAL A 107 2.38 14.95 6.93
N ARG A 108 2.59 15.12 5.62
CA ARG A 108 2.66 16.44 4.97
C ARG A 108 2.08 16.37 3.56
N GLN A 109 1.17 17.30 3.25
CA GLN A 109 0.64 17.51 1.90
C GLN A 109 1.03 18.92 1.45
N ASN A 110 1.98 19.02 0.52
CA ASN A 110 2.31 20.29 -0.12
C ASN A 110 1.50 20.40 -1.41
N VAL A 111 0.69 21.45 -1.53
CA VAL A 111 -0.07 21.75 -2.75
C VAL A 111 0.55 22.99 -3.38
N TYR A 112 1.12 22.84 -4.57
CA TYR A 112 1.63 23.95 -5.34
C TYR A 112 0.49 24.51 -6.22
N ALA A 113 0.27 25.82 -6.16
CA ALA A 113 -0.76 26.55 -6.90
C ALA A 113 -0.14 27.37 -8.04
#